data_AF-A0A1V8TL20-F1
#
_entry.id   AF-A0A1V8TL20-F1
#
_cell.length_a   1.000
_cell.length_b   1.000
_cell.length_c   1.000
_cell.angle_alpha   90.00
_cell.angle_beta   90.00
_cell.angle_gamma   90.00
#
_symmetry.space_group_name_H-M   'P 1'
#
loop_
_entity.id
_entity.type
_entity.pdbx_description
1 polymer ?
#
loop_
_entity_poly.entity_id
_entity_poly.type
_entity_poly.pdbx_seq_one_letter_code
_entity_poly.pdbx_strand_id
1 'polypeptide(L)'
;MAVALTALREAMLDEKERWSDFTLAAVAGLSPLEAVRTERAMLVTAHANGVGMLLYERVGKVPLSRLSAAVFIYHLSDDMLLSCLAGTASRLERVQELYLTHDSLEWQGTPALILRHAGTRLSLALPRLVEFTRDVRARGDGTKLFTLPFELAEEICRLRDTEVMGAEADFIRTLVNIPTTVSDDRNVTPTSFDFRSAEDFHAGLLYWHTRMALLRVCTRLYTLDANVYATYELPSPVEAFIELHLLGKAIIRSSQHSRQRMGQIRRRLYAQSLLMCWGVLHDRGSGGEQSACEHQVRVWLLSRIDDLLGSSVALAPQDLDTAADLFVGGPLVGTFRAFFVTGSKV
;
A
#
# COMPACT_ATOMS: atom_id res chain seq x y z
N MET A 1 0.62 28.99 11.38
CA MET A 1 -0.44 28.06 10.91
C MET A 1 -1.74 28.79 10.54
N ALA A 2 -2.30 29.65 11.40
CA ALA A 2 -3.55 30.38 11.11
C ALA A 2 -3.50 31.21 9.82
N VAL A 3 -2.40 31.93 9.56
CA VAL A 3 -2.19 32.72 8.32
C VAL A 3 -2.19 31.82 7.08
N ALA A 4 -1.42 30.72 7.10
CA ALA A 4 -1.35 29.77 5.98
C ALA A 4 -2.70 29.10 5.68
N LEU A 5 -3.46 28.73 6.71
CA LEU A 5 -4.81 28.17 6.54
C LEU A 5 -5.81 29.20 5.99
N THR A 6 -5.66 30.47 6.34
CA THR A 6 -6.52 31.55 5.83
C THR A 6 -6.23 31.80 4.34
N ALA A 7 -4.96 31.94 3.98
CA ALA A 7 -4.54 32.07 2.58
C ALA A 7 -4.97 30.85 1.73
N LEU A 8 -4.86 29.64 2.27
CA LEU A 8 -5.32 28.44 1.58
C LEU A 8 -6.84 28.43 1.39
N ARG A 9 -7.61 28.88 2.37
CA ARG A 9 -9.08 29.01 2.25
C ARG A 9 -9.45 30.02 1.17
N GLU A 10 -8.79 31.16 1.14
CA GLU A 10 -8.99 32.18 0.11
C GLU A 10 -8.66 31.63 -1.28
N ALA A 11 -7.51 30.97 -1.44
CA ALA A 11 -7.12 30.30 -2.68
C ALA A 11 -8.12 29.22 -3.11
N MET A 12 -8.67 28.45 -2.15
CA MET A 12 -9.70 27.45 -2.41
C MET A 12 -11.05 28.05 -2.83
N LEU A 13 -11.34 29.31 -2.48
CA LEU A 13 -12.57 29.99 -2.89
C LEU A 13 -12.45 30.61 -4.28
N ASP A 14 -11.25 31.04 -4.68
CA ASP A 14 -10.97 31.56 -6.01
C ASP A 14 -10.88 30.43 -7.06
N GLU A 15 -11.52 30.62 -8.22
CA GLU A 15 -11.62 29.57 -9.24
C GLU A 15 -10.30 29.28 -9.96
N LYS A 16 -9.41 30.27 -10.07
CA LYS A 16 -8.10 30.11 -10.71
C LYS A 16 -7.09 29.52 -9.74
N GLU A 17 -7.07 30.00 -8.51
CA GLU A 17 -6.12 29.57 -7.49
C GLU A 17 -6.47 28.19 -6.92
N ARG A 18 -7.75 27.81 -6.87
CA ARG A 18 -8.18 26.50 -6.35
C ARG A 18 -7.47 25.33 -7.01
N TRP A 19 -7.27 25.44 -8.33
CA TRP A 19 -6.66 24.38 -9.13
C TRP A 19 -5.17 24.58 -9.35
N SER A 20 -4.55 25.59 -8.73
CA SER A 20 -3.12 25.87 -8.93
C SER A 20 -2.24 24.80 -8.29
N ASP A 21 -1.03 24.63 -8.83
CA ASP A 21 0.02 23.79 -8.24
C ASP A 21 0.39 24.21 -6.83
N PHE A 22 0.38 25.52 -6.57
CA PHE A 22 0.68 26.06 -5.25
C PHE A 22 -0.37 25.64 -4.24
N THR A 23 -1.65 25.69 -4.58
CA THR A 23 -2.73 25.21 -3.71
C THR A 23 -2.61 23.71 -3.45
N LEU A 24 -2.37 22.90 -4.49
CA LEU A 24 -2.18 21.46 -4.33
C LEU A 24 -0.99 21.12 -3.43
N ALA A 25 0.17 21.74 -3.67
CA ALA A 25 1.37 21.52 -2.87
C ALA A 25 1.23 22.04 -1.44
N ALA A 26 0.55 23.18 -1.26
CA ALA A 26 0.28 23.74 0.06
C ALA A 26 -0.66 22.81 0.85
N VAL A 27 -1.72 22.28 0.24
CA VAL A 27 -2.55 21.26 0.88
C VAL A 27 -1.66 20.07 1.22
N ALA A 28 -1.06 19.39 0.24
CA ALA A 28 -0.24 18.19 0.48
C ALA A 28 0.86 18.38 1.56
N GLY A 29 1.49 19.55 1.59
CA GLY A 29 2.52 19.93 2.56
C GLY A 29 2.02 20.19 3.99
N LEU A 30 0.72 20.39 4.19
CA LEU A 30 0.12 20.50 5.52
C LEU A 30 -0.17 19.13 6.16
N SER A 31 -0.15 18.03 5.39
CA SER A 31 -0.42 16.66 5.90
C SER A 31 0.46 16.27 7.11
N PRO A 32 1.78 16.57 7.14
CA PRO A 32 2.62 16.27 8.29
C PRO A 32 2.28 17.10 9.53
N LEU A 33 1.70 18.30 9.35
CA LEU A 33 1.34 19.18 10.47
C LEU A 33 0.07 18.68 11.19
N GLU A 34 -0.80 17.95 10.51
CA GLU A 34 -1.94 17.30 11.16
C GLU A 34 -1.47 16.24 12.17
N ALA A 35 -0.46 15.45 11.80
CA ALA A 35 0.14 14.46 12.70
C ALA A 35 0.77 15.12 13.94
N VAL A 36 1.42 16.28 13.78
CA VAL A 36 1.97 17.05 14.92
C VAL A 36 0.85 17.56 15.82
N ARG A 37 -0.25 18.07 15.24
CA ARG A 37 -1.36 18.66 16.01
C ARG A 37 -2.18 17.62 16.77
N THR A 38 -2.35 16.43 16.18
CA THR A 38 -3.23 15.40 16.74
C THR A 38 -2.51 14.49 17.74
N GLU A 39 -1.20 14.65 17.93
CA GLU A 39 -0.31 13.72 18.66
C GLU A 39 -0.40 12.26 18.18
N ARG A 40 -1.05 12.04 17.04
CA ARG A 40 -1.23 10.73 16.42
C ARG A 40 -0.33 10.72 15.19
N ALA A 41 0.63 9.81 15.16
CA ALA A 41 1.62 9.74 14.09
C ALA A 41 1.02 9.49 12.68
N MET A 42 -0.27 9.16 12.60
CA MET A 42 -0.91 8.63 11.39
C MET A 42 -2.31 9.17 11.06
N LEU A 43 -2.93 10.02 11.89
CA LEU A 43 -4.24 10.60 11.54
C LEU A 43 -4.09 11.76 10.56
N VAL A 44 -4.04 11.37 9.29
CA VAL A 44 -4.02 12.26 8.13
C VAL A 44 -5.21 11.95 7.23
N THR A 45 -6.26 11.27 7.73
CA THR A 45 -7.29 10.66 6.88
C THR A 45 -8.17 11.70 6.19
N ALA A 46 -8.62 12.73 6.92
CA ALA A 46 -9.35 13.85 6.32
C ALA A 46 -8.50 14.60 5.30
N HIS A 47 -7.21 14.78 5.58
CA HIS A 47 -6.31 15.51 4.73
C HIS A 47 -5.90 14.73 3.47
N ALA A 48 -5.57 13.44 3.61
CA ALA A 48 -5.29 12.55 2.48
C ALA A 48 -6.51 12.43 1.56
N ASN A 49 -7.72 12.31 2.13
CA ASN A 49 -8.96 12.38 1.35
C ASN A 49 -9.10 13.73 0.63
N GLY A 50 -8.79 14.85 1.30
CA GLY A 50 -8.80 16.18 0.70
C GLY A 50 -7.82 16.31 -0.48
N VAL A 51 -6.61 15.78 -0.36
CA VAL A 51 -5.63 15.77 -1.45
C VAL A 51 -6.11 14.89 -2.61
N GLY A 52 -6.61 13.68 -2.33
CA GLY A 52 -7.18 12.79 -3.35
C GLY A 52 -8.34 13.44 -4.11
N MET A 53 -9.21 14.16 -3.40
CA MET A 53 -10.29 14.94 -3.99
C MET A 53 -9.78 16.05 -4.91
N LEU A 54 -8.76 16.80 -4.49
CA LEU A 54 -8.18 17.85 -5.33
C LEU A 54 -7.51 17.27 -6.58
N LEU A 55 -6.77 16.17 -6.45
CA LEU A 55 -6.17 15.48 -7.59
C LEU A 55 -7.24 15.02 -8.59
N TYR A 56 -8.31 14.40 -8.11
CA TYR A 56 -9.44 13.98 -8.95
C TYR A 56 -10.12 15.16 -9.66
N GLU A 57 -10.53 16.17 -8.88
CA GLU A 57 -11.32 17.29 -9.39
C GLU A 57 -10.54 18.24 -10.29
N ARG A 58 -9.21 18.32 -10.13
CA ARG A 58 -8.35 19.20 -10.93
C ARG A 58 -8.28 18.76 -12.40
N VAL A 59 -8.49 17.49 -12.66
CA VAL A 59 -8.39 16.91 -14.00
C VAL A 59 -9.33 17.62 -14.98
N GLY A 60 -8.79 18.01 -16.13
CA GLY A 60 -9.52 18.75 -17.16
C GLY A 60 -9.74 20.24 -16.88
N LYS A 61 -9.43 20.72 -15.66
CA LYS A 61 -9.56 22.15 -15.29
C LYS A 61 -8.27 22.95 -15.51
N VAL A 62 -7.13 22.30 -15.35
CA VAL A 62 -5.80 22.88 -15.60
C VAL A 62 -4.85 21.84 -16.20
N PRO A 63 -3.80 22.25 -16.93
CA PRO A 63 -2.76 21.34 -17.37
C PRO A 63 -2.12 20.63 -16.17
N LEU A 64 -1.82 19.35 -16.35
CA LEU A 64 -1.04 18.60 -15.40
C LEU A 64 0.41 19.11 -15.42
N SER A 65 1.00 19.15 -14.24
CA SER A 65 2.38 19.58 -14.04
C SER A 65 3.19 18.46 -13.40
N ARG A 66 4.53 18.61 -13.45
CA ARG A 66 5.46 17.72 -12.74
C ARG A 66 5.15 17.62 -11.25
N LEU A 67 4.76 18.74 -10.63
CA LEU A 67 4.44 18.79 -9.21
C LEU A 67 3.15 18.02 -8.91
N SER A 68 2.10 18.21 -9.71
CA SER A 68 0.84 17.49 -9.55
C SER A 68 1.02 15.98 -9.70
N ALA A 69 1.86 15.57 -10.65
CA ALA A 69 2.21 14.18 -10.88
C ALA A 69 3.03 13.59 -9.71
N ALA A 70 3.99 14.35 -9.17
CA ALA A 70 4.75 13.93 -7.98
C ALA A 70 3.86 13.79 -6.74
N VAL A 71 2.96 14.74 -6.50
CA VAL A 71 1.98 14.69 -5.40
C VAL A 71 1.06 13.48 -5.57
N PHE A 72 0.57 13.22 -6.78
CA PHE A 72 -0.22 12.03 -7.09
C PHE A 72 0.49 10.76 -6.63
N ILE A 73 1.72 10.51 -7.09
CA ILE A 73 2.49 9.31 -6.71
C ILE A 73 2.76 9.23 -5.21
N TYR A 74 3.07 10.36 -4.59
CA TYR A 74 3.35 10.43 -3.16
C TYR A 74 2.14 10.01 -2.30
N HIS A 75 0.91 10.27 -2.76
CA HIS A 75 -0.31 10.02 -1.98
C HIS A 75 -0.99 8.66 -2.24
N LEU A 76 -0.56 7.89 -3.24
CA LEU A 76 -1.25 6.65 -3.62
C LEU A 76 -1.31 5.58 -2.53
N SER A 77 -0.24 5.44 -1.75
CA SER A 77 -0.23 4.48 -0.64
C SER A 77 -1.26 4.81 0.45
N ASP A 78 -1.53 6.09 0.68
CA ASP A 78 -2.58 6.53 1.60
C ASP A 78 -3.96 6.35 0.97
N ASP A 79 -4.14 6.68 -0.32
CA ASP A 79 -5.40 6.47 -1.04
C ASP A 79 -5.81 4.99 -1.07
N MET A 80 -4.88 4.08 -1.38
CA MET A 80 -5.12 2.64 -1.35
C MET A 80 -5.53 2.17 0.06
N LEU A 81 -4.79 2.58 1.09
CA LEU A 81 -5.09 2.25 2.48
C LEU A 81 -6.51 2.69 2.84
N LEU A 82 -6.84 3.96 2.61
CA LEU A 82 -8.12 4.53 3.01
C LEU A 82 -9.29 3.92 2.23
N SER A 83 -9.11 3.67 0.94
CA SER A 83 -10.09 3.01 0.09
C SER A 83 -10.38 1.58 0.57
N CYS A 84 -9.34 0.80 0.88
CA CYS A 84 -9.49 -0.55 1.45
C CYS A 84 -10.21 -0.55 2.81
N LEU A 85 -9.91 0.42 3.69
CA LEU A 85 -10.54 0.55 5.02
C LEU A 85 -11.98 1.08 4.97
N ALA A 86 -12.29 1.91 3.97
CA ALA A 86 -13.64 2.36 3.66
C ALA A 86 -14.46 1.24 2.99
N GLY A 87 -13.79 0.29 2.35
CA GLY A 87 -14.43 -0.77 1.57
C GLY A 87 -14.95 -0.28 0.22
N THR A 88 -14.24 0.66 -0.40
CA THR A 88 -14.62 1.27 -1.68
C THR A 88 -13.46 1.23 -2.66
N ALA A 89 -13.74 1.21 -3.97
CA ALA A 89 -12.74 1.47 -5.00
C ALA A 89 -12.04 2.84 -4.84
N SER A 90 -10.81 2.94 -5.36
CA SER A 90 -10.09 4.21 -5.43
C SER A 90 -10.80 5.17 -6.39
N ARG A 91 -10.97 6.43 -5.98
CA ARG A 91 -11.50 7.48 -6.88
C ARG A 91 -10.49 7.83 -7.99
N LEU A 92 -9.21 7.71 -7.68
CA LEU A 92 -8.12 8.07 -8.57
C LEU A 92 -7.98 7.11 -9.75
N GLU A 93 -8.55 5.90 -9.65
CA GLU A 93 -8.62 4.94 -10.74
C GLU A 93 -9.23 5.53 -12.03
N ARG A 94 -10.20 6.45 -11.91
CA ARG A 94 -10.88 7.09 -13.04
C ARG A 94 -10.05 8.15 -13.77
N VAL A 95 -9.02 8.66 -13.12
CA VAL A 95 -8.15 9.72 -13.65
C VAL A 95 -6.71 9.23 -13.84
N GLN A 96 -6.47 7.94 -13.60
CA GLN A 96 -5.13 7.38 -13.54
C GLN A 96 -4.37 7.55 -14.84
N GLU A 97 -5.01 7.36 -16.00
CA GLU A 97 -4.33 7.44 -17.30
C GLU A 97 -3.70 8.80 -17.51
N LEU A 98 -4.40 9.89 -17.16
CA LEU A 98 -3.91 11.26 -17.35
C LEU A 98 -2.67 11.55 -16.50
N TYR A 99 -2.61 11.01 -15.28
CA TYR A 99 -1.42 11.12 -14.45
C TYR A 99 -0.30 10.17 -14.92
N LEU A 100 -0.64 8.93 -15.26
CA LEU A 100 0.31 7.89 -15.61
C LEU A 100 0.97 8.12 -16.96
N THR A 101 0.30 8.73 -17.94
CA THR A 101 0.91 9.06 -19.24
C THR A 101 1.62 10.40 -19.23
N HIS A 102 1.74 11.07 -18.09
CA HIS A 102 2.36 12.38 -18.02
C HIS A 102 3.89 12.29 -18.20
N ASP A 103 4.42 13.02 -19.20
CA ASP A 103 5.84 12.98 -19.62
C ASP A 103 6.84 13.15 -18.47
N SER A 104 6.46 13.85 -17.41
CA SER A 104 7.34 14.12 -16.27
C SER A 104 7.62 12.94 -15.36
N LEU A 105 6.84 11.86 -15.46
CA LEU A 105 6.97 10.74 -14.55
C LEU A 105 7.98 9.69 -15.02
N GLU A 106 8.47 9.81 -16.27
CA GLU A 106 9.52 8.98 -16.89
C GLU A 106 9.49 7.54 -16.35
N TRP A 107 8.42 6.80 -16.69
CA TRP A 107 8.20 5.46 -16.16
C TRP A 107 9.09 4.39 -16.78
N GLN A 108 9.73 4.74 -17.89
CA GLN A 108 10.66 3.89 -18.63
C GLN A 108 12.09 4.27 -18.23
N GLY A 109 12.97 3.27 -18.19
CA GLY A 109 14.40 3.50 -18.00
C GLY A 109 14.99 2.65 -16.89
N THR A 110 14.83 3.07 -15.63
CA THR A 110 15.43 2.35 -14.51
C THR A 110 14.50 1.28 -13.94
N PRO A 111 15.03 0.15 -13.43
CA PRO A 111 14.22 -0.86 -12.76
C PRO A 111 13.31 -0.29 -11.65
N ALA A 112 13.81 0.66 -10.85
CA ALA A 112 13.02 1.32 -9.80
C ALA A 112 11.81 2.09 -10.36
N LEU A 113 11.96 2.77 -11.51
CA LEU A 113 10.86 3.54 -12.13
C LEU A 113 9.77 2.61 -12.67
N ILE A 114 10.17 1.50 -13.29
CA ILE A 114 9.25 0.45 -13.78
C ILE A 114 8.47 -0.16 -12.61
N LEU A 115 9.16 -0.51 -11.51
CA LEU A 115 8.50 -1.02 -10.31
C LEU A 115 7.55 0.01 -9.70
N ARG A 116 7.96 1.29 -9.62
CA ARG A 116 7.08 2.36 -9.13
C ARG A 116 5.82 2.49 -9.98
N HIS A 117 5.95 2.42 -11.30
CA HIS A 117 4.82 2.46 -12.23
C HIS A 117 3.87 1.27 -12.02
N ALA A 118 4.42 0.05 -11.93
CA ALA A 118 3.63 -1.15 -11.68
C ALA A 118 2.91 -1.07 -10.32
N GLY A 119 3.63 -0.73 -9.24
CA GLY A 119 3.06 -0.58 -7.89
C GLY A 119 2.00 0.51 -7.80
N THR A 120 2.15 1.59 -8.57
CA THR A 120 1.16 2.67 -8.72
C THR A 120 -0.15 2.16 -9.32
N ARG A 121 -0.07 1.41 -10.43
CA ARG A 121 -1.26 0.81 -11.07
C ARG A 121 -1.94 -0.22 -10.16
N LEU A 122 -1.15 -1.06 -9.49
CA LEU A 122 -1.67 -2.02 -8.52
C LEU A 122 -2.38 -1.31 -7.36
N SER A 123 -1.80 -0.24 -6.82
CA SER A 123 -2.38 0.52 -5.69
C SER A 123 -3.76 1.10 -6.01
N LEU A 124 -3.99 1.50 -7.27
CA LEU A 124 -5.26 2.06 -7.73
C LEU A 124 -6.34 0.99 -7.94
N ALA A 125 -5.96 -0.16 -8.49
CA ALA A 125 -6.90 -1.22 -8.86
C ALA A 125 -7.26 -2.14 -7.68
N LEU A 126 -6.33 -2.36 -6.76
CA LEU A 126 -6.51 -3.27 -5.62
C LEU A 126 -7.72 -2.97 -4.74
N PRO A 127 -8.05 -1.72 -4.35
CA PRO A 127 -9.20 -1.44 -3.51
C PRO A 127 -10.53 -1.96 -4.08
N ARG A 128 -10.73 -1.85 -5.40
CA ARG A 128 -11.91 -2.38 -6.09
C ARG A 128 -11.93 -3.91 -6.06
N LEU A 129 -10.79 -4.55 -6.32
CA LEU A 129 -10.70 -6.01 -6.23
C LEU A 129 -11.00 -6.51 -4.81
N VAL A 130 -10.49 -5.81 -3.79
CA VAL A 130 -10.75 -6.09 -2.38
C VAL A 130 -12.23 -5.90 -2.04
N GLU A 131 -12.88 -4.86 -2.56
CA GLU A 131 -14.34 -4.63 -2.46
C GLU A 131 -15.12 -5.81 -3.04
N PHE A 132 -14.87 -6.21 -4.29
CA PHE A 132 -15.55 -7.35 -4.92
C PHE A 132 -15.31 -8.66 -4.18
N THR A 133 -14.07 -8.89 -3.74
CA THR A 133 -13.72 -10.09 -2.96
C THR A 133 -14.49 -10.14 -1.64
N ARG A 134 -14.65 -8.99 -0.96
CA ARG A 134 -15.43 -8.88 0.28
C ARG A 134 -16.90 -9.17 0.06
N ASP A 135 -17.48 -8.61 -0.99
CA ASP A 135 -18.87 -8.82 -1.35
C ASP A 135 -19.17 -10.31 -1.61
N VAL A 136 -18.26 -10.98 -2.30
CA VAL A 136 -18.35 -12.43 -2.53
C VAL A 136 -18.25 -13.22 -1.23
N ARG A 137 -17.26 -12.91 -0.39
CA ARG A 137 -17.07 -13.54 0.93
C ARG A 137 -18.28 -13.37 1.85
N ALA A 138 -18.97 -12.22 1.77
CA ALA A 138 -20.12 -11.92 2.61
C ALA A 138 -21.43 -12.59 2.13
N ARG A 139 -21.59 -12.80 0.83
CA ARG A 139 -22.86 -13.28 0.25
C ARG A 139 -23.08 -14.79 0.40
N GLY A 140 -22.03 -15.61 0.30
CA GLY A 140 -22.13 -17.08 0.31
C GLY A 140 -22.92 -17.66 -0.88
N ASP A 141 -22.37 -18.62 -1.61
CA ASP A 141 -22.99 -19.48 -2.67
C ASP A 141 -23.99 -18.84 -3.67
N GLY A 142 -23.96 -17.52 -3.90
CA GLY A 142 -24.84 -16.81 -4.84
C GLY A 142 -24.29 -16.70 -6.28
N THR A 143 -24.63 -17.67 -7.14
CA THR A 143 -24.07 -17.99 -8.48
C THR A 143 -23.92 -16.88 -9.54
N LYS A 144 -24.36 -15.64 -9.34
CA LYS A 144 -24.36 -14.60 -10.41
C LYS A 144 -23.40 -13.41 -10.22
N LEU A 145 -22.73 -13.29 -9.07
CA LEU A 145 -21.79 -12.20 -8.78
C LEU A 145 -20.34 -12.66 -8.61
N PHE A 146 -20.07 -13.94 -8.90
CA PHE A 146 -18.76 -14.53 -8.63
C PHE A 146 -17.68 -14.16 -9.64
N THR A 147 -17.98 -13.78 -10.89
CA THR A 147 -16.93 -13.64 -11.93
C THR A 147 -16.14 -12.34 -11.86
N LEU A 148 -16.77 -11.23 -11.47
CA LEU A 148 -16.14 -9.89 -11.42
C LEU A 148 -14.80 -9.85 -10.67
N PRO A 149 -14.65 -10.42 -9.45
CA PRO A 149 -13.36 -10.41 -8.79
C PRO A 149 -12.30 -11.27 -9.51
N PHE A 150 -12.67 -12.34 -10.19
CA PHE A 150 -11.69 -13.14 -10.96
C PHE A 150 -11.27 -12.44 -12.25
N GLU A 151 -12.22 -11.85 -12.98
CA GLU A 151 -11.94 -11.02 -14.18
C GLU A 151 -10.98 -9.88 -13.84
N LEU A 152 -11.29 -9.13 -12.77
CA LEU A 152 -10.45 -8.04 -12.33
C LEU A 152 -9.09 -8.53 -11.78
N ALA A 153 -9.05 -9.64 -11.05
CA ALA A 153 -7.79 -10.22 -10.61
C ALA A 153 -6.90 -10.62 -11.79
N GLU A 154 -7.46 -11.18 -12.85
CA GLU A 154 -6.74 -11.56 -14.06
C GLU A 154 -6.17 -10.33 -14.77
N GLU A 155 -6.99 -9.30 -14.96
CA GLU A 155 -6.56 -8.01 -15.53
C GLU A 155 -5.39 -7.41 -14.74
N ILE A 156 -5.51 -7.37 -13.41
CA ILE A 156 -4.47 -6.82 -12.53
C ILE A 156 -3.23 -7.72 -12.54
N CYS A 157 -3.37 -9.05 -12.60
CA CYS A 157 -2.23 -9.96 -12.70
C CYS A 157 -1.44 -9.78 -14.00
N ARG A 158 -2.10 -9.46 -15.12
CA ARG A 158 -1.47 -9.15 -16.40
C ARG A 158 -0.60 -7.88 -16.37
N LEU A 159 -0.73 -7.03 -15.35
CA LEU A 159 0.18 -5.89 -15.15
C LEU A 159 1.62 -6.30 -14.85
N ARG A 160 1.85 -7.55 -14.42
CA ARG A 160 3.20 -8.12 -14.25
C ARG A 160 3.62 -8.80 -15.54
N ASP A 161 3.98 -8.00 -16.53
CA ASP A 161 4.54 -8.49 -17.79
C ASP A 161 6.04 -8.83 -17.66
N THR A 162 6.64 -9.28 -18.76
CA THR A 162 8.05 -9.64 -18.83
C THR A 162 8.98 -8.47 -18.49
N GLU A 163 8.59 -7.23 -18.78
CA GLU A 163 9.36 -6.03 -18.46
C GLU A 163 9.38 -5.80 -16.95
N VAL A 164 8.23 -5.84 -16.28
CA VAL A 164 8.12 -5.69 -14.82
C VAL A 164 8.87 -6.82 -14.10
N MET A 165 8.77 -8.05 -14.59
CA MET A 165 9.52 -9.19 -14.04
C MET A 165 11.04 -9.01 -14.17
N GLY A 166 11.50 -8.56 -15.34
CA GLY A 166 12.92 -8.26 -15.57
C GLY A 166 13.41 -7.13 -14.67
N ALA A 167 12.62 -6.06 -14.55
CA ALA A 167 12.90 -4.94 -13.68
C ALA A 167 12.98 -5.34 -12.21
N GLU A 168 12.09 -6.21 -11.72
CA GLU A 168 12.15 -6.71 -10.34
C GLU A 168 13.46 -7.46 -10.06
N ALA A 169 13.82 -8.39 -10.94
CA ALA A 169 15.04 -9.17 -10.80
C ALA A 169 16.30 -8.29 -10.87
N ASP A 170 16.33 -7.35 -11.81
CA ASP A 170 17.43 -6.40 -11.98
C ASP A 170 17.54 -5.45 -10.79
N PHE A 171 16.41 -4.93 -10.30
CA PHE A 171 16.36 -4.08 -9.13
C PHE A 171 16.97 -4.77 -7.92
N ILE A 172 16.51 -5.99 -7.59
CA ILE A 172 17.06 -6.77 -6.47
C ILE A 172 18.56 -7.05 -6.66
N ARG A 173 19.00 -7.37 -7.88
CA ARG A 173 20.43 -7.61 -8.19
C ARG A 173 21.30 -6.37 -7.96
N THR A 174 20.76 -5.17 -8.17
CA THR A 174 21.49 -3.91 -7.94
C THR A 174 21.57 -3.48 -6.48
N LEU A 175 20.77 -4.08 -5.59
CA LEU A 175 20.81 -3.77 -4.16
C LEU A 175 22.06 -4.40 -3.50
N VAL A 176 22.81 -3.58 -2.78
CA VAL A 176 23.98 -4.06 -2.03
C VAL A 176 23.49 -4.75 -0.75
N ASN A 177 24.05 -5.92 -0.46
CA ASN A 177 23.76 -6.65 0.77
C ASN A 177 24.74 -6.23 1.85
N ILE A 178 24.25 -5.59 2.90
CA ILE A 178 25.04 -5.15 4.05
C ILE A 178 24.68 -5.95 5.31
N PRO A 179 25.60 -6.14 6.26
CA PRO A 179 25.27 -6.75 7.54
C PRO A 179 24.22 -5.93 8.29
N THR A 180 23.25 -6.61 8.90
CA THR A 180 22.25 -5.95 9.74
C THR A 180 22.89 -5.57 11.08
N THR A 181 22.84 -4.28 11.39
CA THR A 181 23.54 -3.67 12.53
C THR A 181 22.71 -3.68 13.81
N VAL A 182 21.39 -3.55 13.68
CA VAL A 182 20.46 -3.57 14.82
C VAL A 182 20.24 -4.99 15.28
N SER A 183 20.45 -5.25 16.57
CA SER A 183 20.41 -6.59 17.15
C SER A 183 19.09 -7.31 16.91
N ASP A 184 17.97 -6.64 17.16
CA ASP A 184 16.65 -7.24 17.04
C ASP A 184 16.33 -7.60 15.59
N ASP A 185 16.67 -6.73 14.63
CA ASP A 185 16.49 -7.00 13.21
C ASP A 185 17.43 -8.10 12.71
N ARG A 186 18.68 -8.13 13.19
CA ARG A 186 19.69 -9.12 12.80
C ARG A 186 19.28 -10.54 13.15
N ASN A 187 18.53 -10.72 14.24
CA ASN A 187 17.99 -12.01 14.65
C ASN A 187 16.97 -12.57 13.64
N VAL A 188 16.30 -11.70 12.87
CA VAL A 188 15.33 -12.09 11.85
C VAL A 188 15.96 -12.07 10.45
N THR A 189 16.81 -11.08 10.18
CA THR A 189 17.49 -10.90 8.90
C THR A 189 18.95 -10.51 9.11
N PRO A 190 19.89 -11.45 9.00
CA PRO A 190 21.31 -11.17 9.24
C PRO A 190 21.93 -10.16 8.26
N THR A 191 21.33 -10.01 7.08
CA THR A 191 21.70 -9.01 6.08
C THR A 191 20.50 -8.16 5.70
N SER A 192 20.77 -6.92 5.32
CA SER A 192 19.78 -5.97 4.84
C SER A 192 20.19 -5.44 3.46
N PHE A 193 19.20 -4.93 2.73
CA PHE A 193 19.43 -4.20 1.49
C PHE A 193 19.84 -2.77 1.79
N ASP A 194 20.87 -2.31 1.09
CA ASP A 194 21.24 -0.91 1.01
C ASP A 194 20.65 -0.30 -0.27
N PHE A 195 19.68 0.60 -0.09
CA PHE A 195 19.04 1.30 -1.18
C PHE A 195 19.84 2.56 -1.52
N ARG A 196 20.06 2.80 -2.81
CA ARG A 196 20.80 3.97 -3.32
C ARG A 196 20.14 5.28 -2.98
N SER A 197 18.82 5.27 -2.88
CA SER A 197 18.01 6.44 -2.62
C SER A 197 16.74 6.05 -1.87
N ALA A 198 16.11 7.02 -1.23
CA ALA A 198 14.83 6.79 -0.60
C ALA A 198 13.66 6.67 -1.62
N GLU A 199 13.88 7.04 -2.88
CA GLU A 199 12.95 6.77 -3.99
C GLU A 199 13.03 5.31 -4.42
N ASP A 200 14.22 4.72 -4.48
CA ASP A 200 14.41 3.27 -4.75
C ASP A 200 13.71 2.46 -3.65
N PHE A 201 13.90 2.84 -2.39
CA PHE A 201 13.21 2.21 -1.25
C PHE A 201 11.69 2.31 -1.39
N HIS A 202 11.16 3.50 -1.71
CA HIS A 202 9.72 3.69 -1.89
C HIS A 202 9.17 2.86 -3.06
N ALA A 203 9.84 2.88 -4.21
CA ALA A 203 9.45 2.13 -5.40
C ALA A 203 9.39 0.62 -5.16
N GLY A 204 10.45 0.07 -4.53
CA GLY A 204 10.51 -1.34 -4.17
C GLY A 204 9.38 -1.74 -3.22
N LEU A 205 9.20 -0.99 -2.12
CA LEU A 205 8.13 -1.28 -1.16
C LEU A 205 6.74 -1.18 -1.79
N LEU A 206 6.46 -0.11 -2.55
CA LEU A 206 5.17 0.12 -3.21
C LEU A 206 4.78 -1.06 -4.09
N TYR A 207 5.69 -1.53 -4.94
CA TYR A 207 5.45 -2.69 -5.77
C TYR A 207 5.34 -3.99 -4.96
N TRP A 208 6.29 -4.27 -4.06
CA TRP A 208 6.29 -5.55 -3.33
C TRP A 208 5.04 -5.71 -2.45
N HIS A 209 4.62 -4.67 -1.72
CA HIS A 209 3.45 -4.80 -0.86
C HIS A 209 2.14 -4.92 -1.65
N THR A 210 2.01 -4.20 -2.77
CA THR A 210 0.80 -4.28 -3.60
C THR A 210 0.73 -5.62 -4.31
N ARG A 211 1.87 -6.12 -4.82
CA ARG A 211 1.94 -7.46 -5.40
C ARG A 211 1.63 -8.54 -4.37
N MET A 212 2.13 -8.41 -3.14
CA MET A 212 1.74 -9.32 -2.06
C MET A 212 0.24 -9.28 -1.76
N ALA A 213 -0.36 -8.08 -1.68
CA ALA A 213 -1.80 -7.95 -1.46
C ALA A 213 -2.61 -8.65 -2.56
N LEU A 214 -2.23 -8.46 -3.83
CA LEU A 214 -2.84 -9.14 -4.98
C LEU A 214 -2.76 -10.66 -4.85
N LEU A 215 -1.57 -11.22 -4.61
CA LEU A 215 -1.38 -12.67 -4.49
C LEU A 215 -2.16 -13.28 -3.34
N ARG A 216 -2.26 -12.56 -2.21
CA ARG A 216 -3.09 -12.99 -1.08
C ARG A 216 -4.58 -12.96 -1.45
N VAL A 217 -5.05 -11.95 -2.18
CA VAL A 217 -6.42 -11.93 -2.72
C VAL A 217 -6.64 -13.11 -3.67
N CYS A 218 -5.73 -13.39 -4.61
CA CYS A 218 -5.84 -14.54 -5.50
C CYS A 218 -5.93 -15.86 -4.72
N THR A 219 -5.13 -16.00 -3.66
CA THR A 219 -5.21 -17.16 -2.76
C THR A 219 -6.60 -17.27 -2.10
N ARG A 220 -7.20 -16.13 -1.69
CA ARG A 220 -8.58 -16.12 -1.16
C ARG A 220 -9.62 -16.49 -2.22
N LEU A 221 -9.49 -15.98 -3.44
CA LEU A 221 -10.38 -16.34 -4.55
C LEU A 221 -10.29 -17.85 -4.87
N TYR A 222 -9.09 -18.43 -4.86
CA TYR A 222 -8.90 -19.87 -5.02
C TYR A 222 -9.61 -20.66 -3.91
N THR A 223 -9.51 -20.23 -2.65
CA THR A 223 -10.21 -20.89 -1.53
C THR A 223 -11.73 -20.73 -1.58
N LEU A 224 -12.24 -19.70 -2.24
CA LEU A 224 -13.68 -19.46 -2.40
C LEU A 224 -14.27 -20.36 -3.49
N ASP A 225 -13.62 -20.43 -4.66
CA ASP A 225 -14.04 -21.32 -5.74
C ASP A 225 -12.86 -21.70 -6.65
N ALA A 226 -12.29 -22.87 -6.41
CA ALA A 226 -11.16 -23.38 -7.19
C ALA A 226 -11.54 -23.73 -8.64
N ASN A 227 -12.81 -24.04 -8.93
CA ASN A 227 -13.25 -24.39 -10.27
C ASN A 227 -13.35 -23.14 -11.15
N VAL A 228 -13.96 -22.08 -10.63
CA VAL A 228 -14.00 -20.78 -11.31
C VAL A 228 -12.59 -20.19 -11.40
N TYR A 229 -11.77 -20.30 -10.35
CA TYR A 229 -10.38 -19.84 -10.40
C TYR A 229 -9.60 -20.43 -11.59
N ALA A 230 -9.80 -21.71 -11.87
CA ALA A 230 -9.12 -22.42 -12.94
C ALA A 230 -9.53 -21.98 -14.37
N THR A 231 -10.62 -21.21 -14.53
CA THR A 231 -11.01 -20.68 -15.85
C THR A 231 -10.30 -19.38 -16.22
N TYR A 232 -9.52 -18.80 -15.31
CA TYR A 232 -8.78 -17.55 -15.50
C TYR A 232 -7.27 -17.79 -15.47
N GLU A 233 -6.50 -16.93 -16.13
CA GLU A 233 -5.03 -16.92 -16.15
C GLU A 233 -4.45 -16.33 -14.86
N LEU A 234 -4.82 -16.92 -13.72
CA LEU A 234 -4.36 -16.50 -12.39
C LEU A 234 -3.16 -17.34 -11.93
N PRO A 235 -2.26 -16.80 -11.07
CA PRO A 235 -1.13 -17.55 -10.54
C PRO A 235 -1.58 -18.83 -9.83
N SER A 236 -0.90 -19.94 -10.04
CA SER A 236 -1.22 -21.14 -9.27
C SER A 236 -0.95 -20.90 -7.77
N PRO A 237 -1.66 -21.57 -6.84
CA PRO A 237 -1.43 -21.40 -5.41
C PRO A 237 0.03 -21.64 -4.98
N VAL A 238 0.71 -22.57 -5.66
CA VAL A 238 2.13 -22.88 -5.42
C VAL A 238 3.03 -21.72 -5.86
N GLU A 239 2.82 -21.18 -7.07
CA GLU A 239 3.58 -20.03 -7.57
C GLU A 239 3.35 -18.79 -6.70
N ALA A 240 2.08 -18.52 -6.37
CA ALA A 240 1.71 -17.41 -5.50
C ALA A 240 2.41 -17.51 -4.14
N PHE A 241 2.46 -18.70 -3.55
CA PHE A 241 3.14 -18.93 -2.28
C PHE A 241 4.65 -18.70 -2.35
N ILE A 242 5.31 -19.19 -3.40
CA ILE A 242 6.75 -18.96 -3.61
C ILE A 242 7.03 -17.47 -3.76
N GLU A 243 6.23 -16.78 -4.58
CA GLU A 243 6.37 -15.34 -4.82
C GLU A 243 6.14 -14.53 -3.54
N LEU A 244 5.10 -14.84 -2.77
CA LEU A 244 4.84 -14.21 -1.45
C LEU A 244 6.04 -14.33 -0.50
N HIS A 245 6.74 -15.48 -0.49
CA HIS A 245 7.94 -15.66 0.33
C HIS A 245 9.12 -14.80 -0.14
N LEU A 246 9.33 -14.69 -1.44
CA LEU A 246 10.40 -13.88 -2.00
C LEU A 246 10.17 -12.39 -1.73
N LEU A 247 8.94 -11.92 -1.95
CA LEU A 247 8.53 -10.55 -1.66
C LEU A 247 8.63 -10.23 -0.17
N GLY A 248 8.15 -11.14 0.69
CA GLY A 248 8.25 -10.98 2.15
C GLY A 248 9.70 -10.89 2.64
N LYS A 249 10.60 -11.72 2.09
CA LYS A 249 12.04 -11.61 2.34
C LYS A 249 12.60 -10.25 1.90
N ALA A 250 12.21 -9.75 0.74
CA ALA A 250 12.69 -8.45 0.27
C ALA A 250 12.27 -7.29 1.20
N ILE A 251 11.02 -7.30 1.65
CA ILE A 251 10.50 -6.31 2.62
C ILE A 251 11.22 -6.41 3.96
N ILE A 252 11.40 -7.62 4.52
CA ILE A 252 12.11 -7.80 5.80
C ILE A 252 13.56 -7.31 5.71
N ARG A 253 14.25 -7.62 4.60
CA ARG A 253 15.61 -7.15 4.33
C ARG A 253 15.71 -5.63 4.13
N SER A 254 14.58 -4.93 4.02
CA SER A 254 14.54 -3.47 3.96
C SER A 254 14.55 -2.81 5.35
N SER A 255 14.59 -3.59 6.43
CA SER A 255 14.50 -3.13 7.82
C SER A 255 15.60 -2.15 8.23
N GLN A 256 16.85 -2.37 7.86
CA GLN A 256 17.91 -1.43 8.21
C GLN A 256 17.72 -0.06 7.55
N HIS A 257 17.37 -0.04 6.26
CA HIS A 257 17.07 1.21 5.58
C HIS A 257 15.86 1.91 6.23
N SER A 258 14.85 1.13 6.66
CA SER A 258 13.65 1.60 7.40
C SER A 258 13.94 2.49 8.62
N ARG A 259 15.13 2.36 9.22
CA ARG A 259 15.53 3.09 10.44
C ARG A 259 16.23 4.42 10.16
N GLN A 260 16.58 4.71 8.91
CA GLN A 260 17.10 6.02 8.54
C GLN A 260 16.00 7.09 8.67
N ARG A 261 16.38 8.37 8.80
CA ARG A 261 15.40 9.48 8.92
C ARG A 261 14.51 9.52 7.67
N MET A 262 13.31 8.97 7.80
CA MET A 262 12.32 8.93 6.74
C MET A 262 11.10 9.78 7.07
N GLY A 263 10.55 10.41 6.02
CA GLY A 263 9.27 11.09 6.09
C GLY A 263 8.14 10.13 6.45
N GLN A 264 7.06 10.67 7.01
CA GLN A 264 5.95 9.87 7.54
C GLN A 264 5.35 8.90 6.53
N ILE A 265 5.17 9.31 5.26
CA ILE A 265 4.60 8.43 4.22
C ILE A 265 5.42 7.15 4.01
N ARG A 266 6.75 7.24 3.94
CA ARG A 266 7.58 6.03 3.75
C ARG A 266 7.56 5.13 4.97
N ARG A 267 7.45 5.70 6.18
CA ARG A 267 7.23 4.91 7.41
C ARG A 267 5.90 4.16 7.36
N ARG A 268 4.81 4.83 6.92
CA ARG A 268 3.50 4.21 6.76
C ARG A 268 3.52 3.11 5.71
N LEU A 269 4.09 3.38 4.54
CA LEU A 269 4.26 2.41 3.46
C LEU A 269 4.98 1.16 3.97
N TYR A 270 6.09 1.34 4.70
CA TYR A 270 6.80 0.21 5.25
C TYR A 270 5.98 -0.57 6.30
N ALA A 271 5.24 0.11 7.17
CA ALA A 271 4.34 -0.54 8.11
C ALA A 271 3.25 -1.37 7.39
N GLN A 272 2.67 -0.83 6.31
CA GLN A 272 1.73 -1.58 5.45
C GLN A 272 2.41 -2.79 4.79
N SER A 273 3.65 -2.66 4.32
CA SER A 273 4.42 -3.77 3.77
C SER A 273 4.65 -4.88 4.81
N LEU A 274 4.99 -4.51 6.05
CA LEU A 274 5.14 -5.47 7.15
C LEU A 274 3.80 -6.13 7.52
N LEU A 275 2.69 -5.39 7.48
CA LEU A 275 1.36 -5.95 7.67
C LEU A 275 1.01 -6.99 6.59
N MET A 276 1.47 -6.81 5.35
CA MET A 276 1.32 -7.84 4.31
C MET A 276 2.14 -9.09 4.64
N CYS A 277 3.38 -8.94 5.15
CA CYS A 277 4.17 -10.06 5.64
C CYS A 277 3.49 -10.80 6.81
N TRP A 278 2.89 -10.06 7.75
CA TRP A 278 2.08 -10.64 8.82
C TRP A 278 0.93 -11.49 8.26
N GLY A 279 0.21 -10.93 7.30
CA GLY A 279 -0.89 -11.61 6.62
C GLY A 279 -0.47 -12.92 5.96
N VAL A 280 0.69 -12.99 5.31
CA VAL A 280 1.19 -14.24 4.71
C VAL A 280 1.43 -15.32 5.77
N LEU A 281 1.98 -14.95 6.94
CA LEU A 281 2.18 -15.88 8.04
C LEU A 281 0.84 -16.32 8.65
N HIS A 282 -0.16 -15.43 8.68
CA HIS A 282 -1.52 -15.75 9.13
C HIS A 282 -2.24 -16.71 8.18
N ASP A 283 -2.13 -16.48 6.86
CA ASP A 283 -2.84 -17.24 5.84
C ASP A 283 -2.39 -18.72 5.75
N ARG A 284 -1.19 -19.07 6.25
CA ARG A 284 -0.67 -20.45 6.31
C ARG A 284 -1.45 -21.40 7.24
N GLY A 285 -2.39 -20.88 8.02
CA GLY A 285 -3.30 -21.68 8.84
C GLY A 285 -2.77 -22.01 10.22
N SER A 286 -3.66 -21.95 11.21
CA SER A 286 -3.47 -22.32 12.62
C SER A 286 -3.37 -23.82 12.88
N GLY A 287 -3.20 -24.65 11.83
CA GLY A 287 -3.24 -26.12 11.91
C GLY A 287 -1.88 -26.82 11.85
N GLY A 288 -0.78 -26.09 11.60
CA GLY A 288 0.59 -26.61 11.69
C GLY A 288 1.31 -26.02 12.90
N GLU A 289 2.18 -26.80 13.54
CA GLU A 289 3.09 -26.27 14.56
C GLU A 289 3.91 -25.13 13.94
N GLN A 290 3.74 -23.91 14.47
CA GLN A 290 4.56 -22.78 14.05
C GLN A 290 6.02 -23.10 14.37
N SER A 291 6.90 -22.97 13.38
CA SER A 291 8.33 -23.12 13.66
C SER A 291 8.79 -22.03 14.62
N ALA A 292 9.80 -22.32 15.45
CA ALA A 292 10.39 -21.30 16.35
C ALA A 292 10.84 -20.04 15.59
N CYS A 293 11.30 -20.22 14.34
CA CYS A 293 11.65 -19.14 13.43
C CYS A 293 10.43 -18.28 13.03
N GLU A 294 9.31 -18.88 12.66
CA GLU A 294 8.08 -18.14 12.33
C GLU A 294 7.53 -17.38 13.54
N HIS A 295 7.58 -17.97 14.73
CA HIS A 295 7.18 -17.27 15.96
C HIS A 295 8.04 -16.04 16.21
N GLN A 296 9.38 -16.18 16.08
CA GLN A 296 10.31 -15.06 16.19
C GLN A 296 10.03 -13.94 15.19
N VAL A 297 9.73 -14.30 13.93
CA VAL A 297 9.36 -13.34 12.89
C VAL A 297 8.05 -12.64 13.23
N ARG A 298 7.03 -13.35 13.73
CA ARG A 298 5.75 -12.74 14.15
C ARG A 298 5.95 -11.73 15.29
N VAL A 299 6.69 -12.10 16.33
CA VAL A 299 6.99 -11.19 17.45
C VAL A 299 7.71 -9.94 16.95
N TRP A 300 8.70 -10.12 16.07
CA TRP A 300 9.40 -9.00 15.46
C TRP A 300 8.46 -8.13 14.60
N LEU A 301 7.63 -8.71 13.74
CA LEU A 301 6.67 -7.97 12.92
C LEU A 301 5.72 -7.13 13.78
N LEU A 302 5.16 -7.71 14.84
CA LEU A 302 4.27 -7.00 15.75
C LEU A 302 4.95 -5.77 16.37
N SER A 303 6.13 -5.97 16.97
CA SER A 303 6.90 -4.89 17.58
C SER A 303 7.28 -3.81 16.56
N ARG A 304 7.71 -4.20 15.35
CA ARG A 304 8.10 -3.24 14.32
C ARG A 304 6.93 -2.45 13.76
N ILE A 305 5.77 -3.09 13.59
CA ILE A 305 4.56 -2.39 13.16
C ILE A 305 4.15 -1.39 14.24
N ASP A 306 4.05 -1.82 15.51
CA ASP A 306 3.71 -0.95 16.63
C ASP A 306 4.65 0.29 16.72
N ASP A 307 5.97 0.07 16.67
CA ASP A 307 6.99 1.13 16.63
C ASP A 307 6.78 2.15 15.48
N LEU A 308 6.43 1.65 14.30
CA LEU A 308 6.29 2.48 13.10
C LEU A 308 5.00 3.29 13.11
N LEU A 309 3.91 2.70 13.59
CA LEU A 309 2.61 3.33 13.71
C LEU A 309 2.59 4.36 14.85
N GLY A 310 3.47 4.20 15.85
CA GLY A 310 3.62 5.14 16.96
C GLY A 310 2.31 5.33 17.74
N SER A 311 1.50 4.27 17.82
CA SER A 311 0.21 4.29 18.48
C SER A 311 0.38 4.42 20.00
N SER A 312 -0.49 5.21 20.63
CA SER A 312 -0.65 5.24 22.10
C SER A 312 -1.30 3.95 22.64
N VAL A 313 -1.79 3.09 21.75
CA VAL A 313 -2.43 1.80 22.03
C VAL A 313 -1.52 0.70 21.50
N ALA A 314 -1.06 -0.18 22.38
CA ALA A 314 -0.28 -1.35 22.00
C ALA A 314 -1.14 -2.30 21.16
N LEU A 315 -0.68 -2.65 19.97
CA LEU A 315 -1.38 -3.59 19.10
C LEU A 315 -1.27 -5.03 19.61
N ALA A 316 -2.37 -5.76 19.59
CA ALA A 316 -2.39 -7.19 19.82
C ALA A 316 -2.24 -7.98 18.50
N PRO A 317 -1.78 -9.24 18.53
CA PRO A 317 -1.74 -10.10 17.34
C PRO A 317 -3.08 -10.16 16.59
N GLN A 318 -4.20 -10.19 17.30
CA GLN A 318 -5.55 -10.24 16.72
C GLN A 318 -5.91 -8.96 15.97
N ASP A 319 -5.37 -7.80 16.39
CA ASP A 319 -5.54 -6.55 15.67
C ASP A 319 -4.86 -6.61 14.31
N LEU A 320 -3.65 -7.20 14.24
CA LEU A 320 -2.92 -7.39 12.99
C LEU A 320 -3.54 -8.47 12.11
N ASP A 321 -4.08 -9.55 12.68
CA ASP A 321 -4.84 -10.56 11.92
C ASP A 321 -6.05 -9.90 11.24
N THR A 322 -6.83 -9.13 11.99
CA THR A 322 -7.99 -8.39 11.46
C THR A 322 -7.56 -7.37 10.41
N ALA A 323 -6.48 -6.62 10.68
CA ALA A 323 -5.95 -5.63 9.75
C ALA A 323 -5.46 -6.26 8.45
N ALA A 324 -4.77 -7.40 8.52
CA ALA A 324 -4.27 -8.11 7.36
C ALA A 324 -5.40 -8.75 6.53
N ASP A 325 -6.52 -9.17 7.16
CA ASP A 325 -7.69 -9.70 6.47
C ASP A 325 -8.46 -8.60 5.71
N LEU A 326 -8.49 -7.36 6.21
CA LEU A 326 -9.12 -6.21 5.52
C LEU A 326 -8.62 -6.02 4.08
N PHE A 327 -7.32 -6.20 3.88
CA PHE A 327 -6.66 -6.06 2.56
C PHE A 327 -6.88 -7.24 1.61
N VAL A 328 -7.59 -8.28 2.05
CA VAL A 328 -7.94 -9.44 1.22
C VAL A 328 -9.45 -9.72 1.23
N GLY A 329 -10.24 -8.66 1.43
CA GLY A 329 -11.71 -8.72 1.40
C GLY A 329 -12.35 -9.16 2.71
N GLY A 330 -11.64 -9.06 3.83
CA GLY A 330 -12.18 -9.34 5.16
C GLY A 330 -13.24 -8.33 5.64
N PRO A 331 -13.94 -8.61 6.75
CA PRO A 331 -14.96 -7.73 7.30
C PRO A 331 -14.41 -6.36 7.70
N LEU A 332 -15.18 -5.28 7.50
CA LEU A 332 -14.80 -3.89 7.79
C LEU A 332 -14.86 -3.54 9.31
N VAL A 333 -14.09 -4.27 10.11
CA VAL A 333 -14.06 -4.15 11.59
C VAL A 333 -12.61 -4.05 12.10
N GLY A 334 -12.46 -3.89 13.41
CA GLY A 334 -11.17 -3.95 14.09
C GLY A 334 -10.54 -2.60 14.44
N THR A 335 -9.60 -2.64 15.38
CA THR A 335 -8.88 -1.48 15.94
C THR A 335 -8.17 -0.68 14.88
N PHE A 336 -7.53 -1.36 13.91
CA PHE A 336 -6.82 -0.70 12.82
C PHE A 336 -7.76 0.16 11.97
N ARG A 337 -8.94 -0.36 11.58
CA ARG A 337 -9.94 0.44 10.87
C ARG A 337 -10.45 1.61 11.72
N ALA A 338 -10.72 1.39 12.99
CA ALA A 338 -11.17 2.44 13.90
C ALA A 338 -10.13 3.58 13.99
N PHE A 339 -8.85 3.24 14.03
CA PHE A 339 -7.74 4.19 14.10
C PHE A 339 -7.66 5.15 12.91
N PHE A 340 -8.03 4.69 11.70
CA PHE A 340 -8.00 5.53 10.48
C PHE A 340 -9.36 6.15 10.12
N VAL A 341 -10.46 5.41 10.27
CA VAL A 341 -11.78 5.82 9.73
C VAL A 341 -12.59 6.62 10.73
N THR A 342 -12.45 6.38 12.04
CA THR A 342 -13.24 7.11 13.02
C THR A 342 -12.52 8.37 13.46
N GLY A 343 -13.12 9.53 13.18
CA GLY A 343 -12.80 10.80 13.85
C GLY A 343 -13.23 10.80 15.33
N SER A 344 -13.09 9.68 16.03
CA SER A 344 -13.53 9.53 17.40
C SER A 344 -12.60 10.34 18.29
N LYS A 345 -13.18 11.44 18.79
CA LYS A 345 -12.81 12.06 20.05
C LYS A 345 -12.61 10.93 21.07
N VAL A 346 -11.38 10.83 21.59
CA VAL A 346 -11.16 10.32 22.94
C VAL A 346 -11.05 11.56 23.80
#